data_AF-A0A7M5UM64-F1
#
_entry.id   AF-A0A7M5UM64-F1
#
_cell.length_a   1.000
_cell.length_b   1.000
_cell.length_c   1.000
_cell.angle_alpha   90.00
_cell.angle_beta   90.00
_cell.angle_gamma   90.00
#
_symmetry.space_group_name_H-M   'P 1'
#
loop_
_entity.id
_entity.type
_entity.pdbx_description
1 polymer ?
#
loop_
_entity_poly.entity_id
_entity_poly.type
_entity_poly.pdbx_seq_one_letter_code
_entity_poly.pdbx_strand_id
1 'polypeptide(L)'
;MGGPRKEFFQYLMQAINKEYFEKGLQEYKKEDYVIAGFAIGLSILQNGKLPYFFTEERLTSVFGPRSEKPCIQELQLGLSEVGIYQIGRSLPTFLHLFRGGLQPLTVKRLTQIMRPVFKEEGTNARIFENKLFEQFRKYIKEVAAGRRGPKLQLGTILQFFTGMDEEPMLGYEIHPTIKFDPVPAPGKFTPTTHACINQLVLFRATPMIKLLPQEKLFEKFDYAFCNHYYRIA
;
A
#
# COMPACT_ATOMS: atom_id res chain seq x y z
N MET A 1 -2.45 -14.77 2.32
CA MET A 1 -3.64 -14.03 2.87
C MET A 1 -3.15 -12.83 3.68
N GLY A 2 -3.53 -11.58 3.37
CA GLY A 2 -2.78 -10.47 4.00
C GLY A 2 -3.30 -9.03 3.98
N GLY A 3 -4.55 -8.74 3.60
CA GLY A 3 -5.04 -7.34 3.58
C GLY A 3 -4.87 -6.62 4.93
N PRO A 4 -5.56 -7.06 6.00
CA PRO A 4 -5.44 -6.44 7.34
C PRO A 4 -4.02 -6.50 7.91
N ARG A 5 -3.28 -7.59 7.65
CA ARG A 5 -1.90 -7.77 8.12
C ARG A 5 -0.96 -6.74 7.50
N LYS A 6 -1.06 -6.53 6.18
CA LYS A 6 -0.24 -5.54 5.47
C LYS A 6 -0.56 -4.13 5.89
N GLU A 7 -1.85 -3.83 6.06
CA GLU A 7 -2.30 -2.54 6.58
C GLU A 7 -1.79 -2.28 8.00
N PHE A 8 -1.81 -3.29 8.88
CA PHE A 8 -1.21 -3.20 10.20
C PHE A 8 0.27 -2.82 10.12
N PHE A 9 1.07 -3.52 9.30
CA PHE A 9 2.50 -3.21 9.16
C PHE A 9 2.74 -1.83 8.52
N GLN A 10 1.90 -1.40 7.59
CA GLN A 10 1.95 -0.05 7.02
C GLN A 10 1.79 1.01 8.11
N TYR A 11 0.76 0.91 8.95
CA TYR A 11 0.54 1.87 10.05
C TYR A 11 1.60 1.74 11.13
N LEU A 12 2.04 0.53 11.45
CA LEU A 12 3.09 0.28 12.43
C LEU A 12 4.41 0.94 12.01
N MET A 13 4.81 0.82 10.74
CA MET A 13 6.02 1.47 10.24
C MET A 13 5.92 2.99 10.27
N GLN A 14 4.75 3.56 9.96
CA GLN A 14 4.51 5.00 10.08
C GLN A 14 4.61 5.48 11.53
N ALA A 15 4.00 4.75 12.47
CA ALA A 15 4.07 5.06 13.89
C ALA A 15 5.50 4.98 14.42
N ILE A 16 6.23 3.90 14.09
CA ILE A 16 7.62 3.71 14.50
C ILE A 16 8.51 4.83 13.96
N ASN A 17 8.37 5.19 12.67
CA ASN A 17 9.14 6.28 12.08
C ASN A 17 8.92 7.59 12.84
N LYS A 18 7.65 7.96 13.04
CA LYS A 18 7.25 9.21 13.70
C LYS A 18 7.75 9.30 15.14
N GLU A 19 7.66 8.19 15.88
CA GLU A 19 7.99 8.16 17.30
C GLU A 19 9.50 8.10 17.56
N TYR A 20 10.23 7.32 16.75
CA TYR A 20 11.62 6.94 17.05
C TYR A 20 12.68 7.46 16.07
N PHE A 21 12.30 7.96 14.88
CA PHE A 21 13.26 8.25 13.82
C PHE A 21 13.15 9.66 13.19
N GLU A 22 11.95 10.23 13.08
CA GLU A 22 11.73 11.55 12.45
C GLU A 22 12.46 12.69 13.18
N LYS A 23 12.50 12.65 14.52
CA LYS A 23 13.16 13.67 15.35
C LYS A 23 14.60 13.30 15.75
N GLY A 24 15.19 12.33 15.07
CA GLY A 24 16.43 11.68 15.50
C GLY A 24 16.21 10.63 16.60
N LEU A 25 17.27 9.90 16.95
CA LEU A 25 17.21 8.83 17.95
C LEU A 25 16.91 9.40 19.34
N GLN A 26 15.93 8.82 20.02
CA GLN A 26 15.45 9.27 21.31
C GLN A 26 16.10 8.43 22.42
N GLU A 27 17.32 8.78 22.85
CA GLU A 27 18.12 7.97 23.81
C GLU A 27 17.41 7.69 25.14
N TYR A 28 16.55 8.60 25.58
CA TYR A 28 15.73 8.41 26.80
C TYR A 28 14.64 7.34 26.65
N LYS A 29 14.37 6.85 25.43
CA LYS A 29 13.44 5.75 25.10
C LYS A 29 14.16 4.48 24.63
N LYS A 30 15.45 4.32 24.94
CA LYS A 30 16.26 3.20 24.42
C LYS A 30 15.57 1.83 24.56
N GLU A 31 14.90 1.57 25.67
CA GLU A 31 14.24 0.28 25.96
C GLU A 31 13.12 -0.04 24.95
N ASP A 32 12.44 0.98 24.42
CA ASP A 32 11.40 0.80 23.40
C ASP A 32 11.97 0.34 22.06
N TYR A 33 13.25 0.61 21.77
CA TYR A 33 13.87 0.27 20.50
C TYR A 33 13.99 -1.25 20.29
N VAL A 34 13.99 -2.05 21.37
CA VAL A 34 13.86 -3.52 21.25
C VAL A 34 12.55 -3.89 20.58
N ILE A 35 11.45 -3.34 21.06
CA ILE A 35 10.11 -3.60 20.52
C ILE A 35 10.02 -3.05 19.08
N ALA A 36 10.55 -1.85 18.84
CA ALA A 36 10.59 -1.28 17.49
C ALA A 36 11.39 -2.17 16.51
N GLY A 37 12.55 -2.69 16.94
CA GLY A 37 13.39 -3.57 16.13
C GLY A 37 12.70 -4.89 15.82
N PHE A 38 12.07 -5.49 16.82
CA PHE A 38 11.27 -6.71 16.66
C PHE A 38 10.11 -6.49 15.67
N ALA A 39 9.36 -5.40 15.82
CA ALA A 39 8.26 -5.03 14.95
C ALA A 39 8.70 -4.77 13.49
N ILE A 40 9.81 -4.05 13.30
CA ILE A 40 10.43 -3.83 11.98
C ILE A 40 10.81 -5.18 11.36
N GLY A 41 11.47 -6.05 12.13
CA GLY A 41 11.89 -7.35 11.63
C GLY A 41 10.72 -8.25 11.23
N LEU A 42 9.63 -8.26 12.01
CA LEU A 42 8.40 -8.94 11.63
C LEU A 42 7.78 -8.38 10.35
N SER A 43 7.78 -7.05 10.16
CA SER A 43 7.28 -6.43 8.92
C SER A 43 8.04 -6.96 7.71
N ILE A 44 9.37 -7.05 7.80
CA ILE A 44 10.23 -7.56 6.73
C ILE A 44 9.91 -9.04 6.42
N LEU A 45 9.87 -9.89 7.46
CA LEU A 45 9.59 -11.32 7.31
C LEU A 45 8.20 -11.60 6.73
N GLN A 46 7.24 -10.73 6.98
CA GLN A 46 5.85 -10.88 6.53
C GLN A 46 5.57 -10.17 5.20
N ASN A 47 6.60 -9.75 4.46
CA ASN A 47 6.48 -9.00 3.20
C ASN A 47 5.57 -7.76 3.36
N GLY A 48 5.71 -7.08 4.51
CA GLY A 48 5.07 -5.83 4.87
C GLY A 48 5.86 -4.62 4.40
N LYS A 49 5.57 -3.46 5.00
CA LYS A 49 6.26 -2.20 4.67
C LYS A 49 7.71 -2.23 5.14
N LEU A 50 8.63 -1.88 4.24
CA LEU A 50 10.04 -1.75 4.60
C LEU A 50 10.34 -0.40 5.27
N PRO A 51 11.30 -0.34 6.20
CA PRO A 51 11.68 0.87 6.91
C PRO A 51 12.58 1.78 6.06
N TYR A 52 12.06 2.36 4.98
CA TYR A 52 12.83 3.28 4.11
C TYR A 52 13.28 4.58 4.79
N PHE A 53 12.85 4.81 6.05
CA PHE A 53 13.32 5.92 6.88
C PHE A 53 14.72 5.67 7.48
N PHE A 54 15.32 4.51 7.24
CA PHE A 54 16.73 4.27 7.52
C PHE A 54 17.60 4.96 6.46
N THR A 55 18.33 6.00 6.88
CA THR A 55 19.41 6.60 6.07
C THR A 55 20.59 5.63 5.93
N GLU A 56 21.49 5.86 4.97
CA GLU A 56 22.70 5.03 4.81
C GLU A 56 23.54 4.95 6.09
N GLU A 57 23.67 6.06 6.82
CA GLU A 57 24.35 6.10 8.12
C GLU A 57 23.65 5.20 9.14
N ARG A 58 22.31 5.23 9.18
CA ARG A 58 21.51 4.38 10.08
C ARG A 58 21.59 2.92 9.68
N LEU A 59 21.50 2.58 8.40
CA LEU A 59 21.68 1.20 7.93
C LEU A 59 23.04 0.65 8.35
N THR A 60 24.09 1.44 8.15
CA THR A 60 25.45 1.07 8.56
C THR A 60 25.56 0.91 10.08
N SER A 61 24.92 1.78 10.86
CA SER A 61 24.92 1.70 12.31
C SER A 61 24.13 0.49 12.83
N VAL A 62 22.96 0.23 12.25
CA VAL A 62 22.05 -0.85 12.66
C VAL A 62 22.60 -2.21 12.28
N PHE A 63 23.10 -2.39 11.06
CA PHE A 63 23.63 -3.67 10.58
C PHE A 63 25.15 -3.78 10.68
N GLY A 64 25.80 -2.80 11.30
CA GLY A 64 27.23 -2.81 11.56
C GLY A 64 27.62 -3.60 12.81
N PRO A 65 28.90 -3.49 13.21
CA PRO A 65 29.35 -3.89 14.54
C PRO A 65 28.54 -3.19 15.65
N ARG A 66 28.73 -3.65 16.90
CA ARG A 66 28.03 -3.09 18.06
C ARG A 66 28.19 -1.57 18.11
N SER A 67 27.07 -0.86 18.07
CA SER A 67 27.05 0.61 18.09
C SER A 67 27.31 1.16 19.49
N GLU A 68 27.92 2.33 19.60
CA GLU A 68 28.07 3.03 20.90
C GLU A 68 26.76 3.65 21.39
N LYS A 69 25.76 3.82 20.51
CA LYS A 69 24.47 4.43 20.83
C LYS A 69 23.52 3.39 21.46
N PRO A 70 23.04 3.58 22.70
CA PRO A 70 22.14 2.65 23.36
C PRO A 70 20.90 2.30 22.54
N CYS A 71 20.22 3.27 21.92
CA CYS A 71 19.05 2.98 21.06
C CYS A 71 19.36 2.02 19.91
N ILE A 72 20.55 2.11 19.31
CA ILE A 72 20.94 1.22 18.22
C ILE A 72 21.24 -0.19 18.74
N GLN A 73 21.83 -0.31 19.93
CA GLN A 73 22.04 -1.63 20.55
C GLN A 73 20.72 -2.33 20.84
N GLU A 74 19.74 -1.62 21.40
CA GLU A 74 18.41 -2.15 21.69
C GLU A 74 17.65 -2.49 20.39
N LEU A 75 17.79 -1.66 19.35
CA LEU A 75 17.23 -1.94 18.03
C LEU A 75 17.85 -3.20 17.39
N GLN A 76 19.18 -3.36 17.52
CA GLN A 76 19.92 -4.54 17.08
C GLN A 76 19.45 -5.80 17.81
N LEU A 77 19.21 -5.72 19.12
CA LEU A 77 18.64 -6.80 19.92
C LEU A 77 17.27 -7.22 19.37
N GLY A 78 16.34 -6.28 19.21
CA GLY A 78 15.01 -6.57 18.66
C GLY A 78 15.04 -7.19 17.26
N LEU A 79 15.91 -6.71 16.38
CA LEU A 79 16.10 -7.31 15.04
C LEU A 79 16.76 -8.69 15.09
N SER A 80 17.58 -8.96 16.11
CA SER A 80 18.28 -10.24 16.30
C SER A 80 17.33 -11.35 16.74
N GLU A 81 16.29 -11.02 17.52
CA GLU A 81 15.26 -11.97 17.97
C GLU A 81 14.51 -12.63 16.80
N VAL A 82 14.44 -11.95 15.65
CA VAL A 82 13.78 -12.44 14.43
C VAL A 82 14.76 -12.73 13.28
N GLY A 83 16.06 -12.78 13.57
CA GLY A 83 17.09 -13.17 12.60
C GLY A 83 17.47 -12.10 11.56
N ILE A 84 16.82 -10.93 11.55
CA ILE A 84 17.03 -9.90 10.52
C ILE A 84 18.39 -9.22 10.66
N TYR A 85 18.85 -8.98 11.88
CA TYR A 85 20.17 -8.40 12.13
C TYR A 85 21.29 -9.29 11.55
N GLN A 86 21.20 -10.60 11.79
CA GLN A 86 22.16 -11.59 11.32
C GLN A 86 22.17 -11.66 9.79
N ILE A 87 20.99 -11.67 9.15
CA ILE A 87 20.87 -11.66 7.69
C ILE A 87 21.51 -10.40 7.09
N GLY A 88 21.21 -9.22 7.63
CA GLY A 88 21.77 -7.97 7.13
C GLY A 88 23.29 -7.89 7.28
N ARG A 89 23.85 -8.58 8.27
CA ARG A 89 25.31 -8.73 8.45
C ARG A 89 25.94 -9.73 7.51
N SER A 90 25.30 -10.87 7.28
CA SER A 90 25.84 -11.93 6.43
C SER A 90 25.69 -11.64 4.95
N LEU A 91 24.67 -10.86 4.56
CA LEU A 91 24.33 -10.59 3.18
C LEU A 91 24.20 -9.07 2.95
N PRO A 92 25.29 -8.35 2.64
CA PRO A 92 25.25 -6.90 2.41
C PRO A 92 24.25 -6.49 1.33
N THR A 93 23.98 -7.36 0.34
CA THR A 93 22.99 -7.12 -0.71
C THR A 93 21.57 -6.97 -0.15
N PHE A 94 21.25 -7.61 0.97
CA PHE A 94 19.96 -7.45 1.67
C PHE A 94 19.71 -5.99 2.05
N LEU A 95 20.77 -5.23 2.36
CA LEU A 95 20.62 -3.83 2.75
C LEU A 95 20.10 -2.95 1.61
N HIS A 96 20.30 -3.35 0.35
CA HIS A 96 19.74 -2.63 -0.80
C HIS A 96 18.21 -2.61 -0.79
N LEU A 97 17.54 -3.54 -0.09
CA LEU A 97 16.09 -3.52 0.05
C LEU A 97 15.60 -2.26 0.77
N PHE A 98 16.38 -1.74 1.72
CA PHE A 98 16.02 -0.52 2.47
C PHE A 98 16.39 0.77 1.72
N ARG A 99 17.25 0.67 0.71
CA ARG A 99 17.71 1.80 -0.12
C ARG A 99 16.74 2.18 -1.21
N GLY A 100 15.73 1.33 -1.46
CA GLY A 100 14.66 1.56 -2.43
C GLY A 100 13.75 2.69 -1.97
N GLY A 101 14.24 3.94 -2.05
CA GLY A 101 13.41 5.12 -1.86
C GLY A 101 12.20 5.02 -2.78
N LEU A 102 11.03 5.33 -2.21
CA LEU A 102 9.71 5.40 -2.83
C LEU A 102 9.81 5.93 -4.28
N GLN A 103 9.95 5.04 -5.27
CA GLN A 103 9.66 5.48 -6.63
C GLN A 103 8.18 5.82 -6.63
N PRO A 104 7.81 7.08 -6.92
CA PRO A 104 6.42 7.49 -6.86
C PRO A 104 5.64 6.60 -7.81
N LEU A 105 4.60 5.95 -7.27
CA LEU A 105 3.76 5.06 -8.05
C LEU A 105 3.24 5.82 -9.27
N THR A 106 3.56 5.33 -10.47
CA THR A 106 3.15 5.99 -11.71
C THR A 106 1.81 5.45 -12.21
N VAL A 107 1.11 6.20 -13.06
CA VAL A 107 -0.13 5.73 -13.73
C VAL A 107 0.13 4.41 -14.46
N LYS A 108 1.27 4.31 -15.17
CA LYS A 108 1.67 3.11 -15.90
C LYS A 108 1.84 1.93 -14.95
N ARG A 109 2.57 2.12 -13.84
CA ARG A 109 2.82 1.04 -12.88
C ARG A 109 1.54 0.59 -12.20
N LEU A 110 0.72 1.51 -11.70
CA LEU A 110 -0.58 1.16 -11.09
C LEU A 110 -1.48 0.41 -12.08
N THR A 111 -1.54 0.84 -13.35
CA THR A 111 -2.32 0.13 -14.38
C THR A 111 -1.78 -1.26 -14.69
N GLN A 112 -0.47 -1.50 -14.55
CA GLN A 112 0.13 -2.83 -14.73
C GLN A 112 -0.12 -3.76 -13.53
N ILE A 113 -0.14 -3.20 -12.31
CA ILE A 113 -0.42 -3.95 -11.08
C ILE A 113 -1.87 -4.44 -11.06
N MET A 114 -2.81 -3.63 -11.56
CA MET A 114 -4.23 -3.97 -11.54
C MET A 114 -4.62 -4.76 -12.78
N ARG A 115 -5.02 -6.02 -12.61
CA ARG A 115 -5.55 -6.84 -13.70
C ARG A 115 -7.08 -6.78 -13.75
N PRO A 116 -7.72 -6.13 -14.74
CA PRO A 116 -9.17 -6.12 -14.84
C PRO A 116 -9.70 -7.49 -15.29
N VAL A 117 -10.76 -7.95 -14.63
CA VAL A 117 -11.46 -9.20 -14.91
C VAL A 117 -12.79 -8.86 -15.56
N PHE A 118 -12.79 -8.90 -16.90
CA PHE A 118 -13.96 -8.57 -17.71
C PHE A 118 -14.83 -9.80 -17.97
N LYS A 119 -16.12 -9.55 -18.23
CA LYS A 119 -17.04 -10.53 -18.78
C LYS A 119 -16.74 -10.80 -20.25
N GLU A 120 -17.33 -11.88 -20.76
CA GLU A 120 -17.17 -12.32 -22.14
C GLU A 120 -17.54 -11.23 -23.15
N GLU A 121 -16.81 -11.23 -24.28
CA GLU A 121 -17.03 -10.31 -25.38
C GLU A 121 -18.40 -10.53 -26.03
N GLY A 122 -19.00 -9.46 -26.54
CA GLY A 122 -20.36 -9.50 -27.10
C GLY A 122 -21.49 -9.34 -26.07
N THR A 123 -21.20 -9.36 -24.76
CA THR A 123 -22.23 -9.12 -23.72
C THR A 123 -22.47 -7.63 -23.47
N ASN A 124 -23.72 -7.26 -23.13
CA ASN A 124 -24.03 -5.91 -22.66
C ASN A 124 -23.20 -5.54 -21.41
N ALA A 125 -22.91 -6.51 -20.55
CA ALA A 125 -22.05 -6.32 -19.38
C ALA A 125 -20.66 -5.81 -19.79
N ARG A 126 -20.00 -6.47 -20.74
CA ARG A 126 -18.69 -6.08 -21.26
C ARG A 126 -18.65 -4.64 -21.80
N ILE A 127 -19.71 -4.19 -22.47
CA ILE A 127 -19.83 -2.80 -22.96
C ILE A 127 -19.80 -1.82 -21.78
N PHE A 128 -20.58 -2.07 -20.74
CA PHE A 128 -20.61 -1.22 -19.55
C PHE A 128 -19.29 -1.25 -18.77
N GLU A 129 -18.63 -2.39 -18.70
CA GLU A 129 -17.33 -2.57 -18.06
C GLU A 129 -16.24 -1.77 -18.76
N ASN A 130 -16.17 -1.84 -20.09
CA ASN A 130 -15.20 -1.07 -20.89
C ASN A 130 -15.39 0.43 -20.67
N LYS A 131 -16.64 0.91 -20.72
CA LYS A 131 -16.96 2.32 -20.51
C LYS A 131 -16.57 2.80 -19.10
N LEU A 132 -16.87 2.01 -18.07
CA LEU A 132 -16.49 2.32 -16.70
C LEU A 132 -14.97 2.30 -16.51
N PHE A 133 -14.28 1.29 -17.05
CA PHE A 133 -12.84 1.17 -16.93
C PHE A 133 -12.11 2.33 -17.64
N GLU A 134 -12.63 2.80 -18.78
CA GLU A 134 -12.12 4.00 -19.44
C GLU A 134 -12.21 5.23 -18.53
N GLN A 135 -13.36 5.43 -17.86
CA GLN A 135 -13.54 6.51 -16.88
C GLN A 135 -12.60 6.36 -15.69
N PHE A 136 -12.42 5.14 -15.18
CA PHE A 136 -11.48 4.87 -14.09
C PHE A 136 -10.03 5.17 -14.48
N ARG A 137 -9.61 4.86 -15.72
CA ARG A 137 -8.27 5.23 -16.21
C ARG A 137 -8.10 6.73 -16.34
N LYS A 138 -9.15 7.47 -16.74
CA LYS A 138 -9.13 8.94 -16.74
C LYS A 138 -8.99 9.47 -15.30
N TYR A 139 -9.76 8.93 -14.37
CA TYR A 139 -9.66 9.27 -12.95
C TYR A 139 -8.24 9.10 -12.39
N ILE A 140 -7.60 7.94 -12.65
CA ILE A 140 -6.21 7.69 -12.22
C ILE A 140 -5.26 8.78 -12.74
N LYS A 141 -5.45 9.25 -13.98
CA LYS A 141 -4.62 10.34 -14.55
C LYS A 141 -4.89 11.68 -13.85
N GLU A 142 -6.16 11.97 -13.49
CA GLU A 142 -6.51 13.17 -12.72
C GLU A 142 -5.87 13.16 -11.32
N VAL A 143 -5.88 12.00 -10.65
CA VAL A 143 -5.22 11.81 -9.35
C VAL A 143 -3.72 12.01 -9.47
N ALA A 144 -3.08 11.38 -10.45
CA ALA A 144 -1.64 11.54 -10.69
C ALA A 144 -1.23 12.98 -11.00
N ALA A 145 -2.13 13.77 -11.60
CA ALA A 145 -1.92 15.18 -11.89
C ALA A 145 -2.30 16.11 -10.72
N GLY A 146 -2.68 15.56 -9.55
CA GLY A 146 -3.05 16.34 -8.36
C GLY A 146 -4.41 17.06 -8.45
N ARG A 147 -5.25 16.75 -9.45
CA ARG A 147 -6.52 17.44 -9.69
C ARG A 147 -7.69 16.93 -8.84
N ARG A 148 -7.51 15.85 -8.08
CA ARG A 148 -8.53 15.27 -7.18
C ARG A 148 -8.31 15.60 -5.70
N GLY A 149 -7.40 16.53 -5.39
CA GLY A 149 -7.14 17.02 -4.03
C GLY A 149 -5.83 16.51 -3.42
N PRO A 150 -5.32 17.19 -2.38
CA PRO A 150 -3.94 17.02 -1.91
C PRO A 150 -3.67 15.70 -1.18
N LYS A 151 -4.71 15.06 -0.62
CA LYS A 151 -4.59 13.81 0.14
C LYS A 151 -4.71 12.55 -0.70
N LEU A 152 -5.17 12.69 -1.95
CA LEU A 152 -5.46 11.56 -2.82
C LEU A 152 -4.31 11.37 -3.80
N GLN A 153 -3.57 10.28 -3.61
CA GLN A 153 -2.43 9.91 -4.44
C GLN A 153 -2.65 8.53 -5.05
N LEU A 154 -1.83 8.16 -6.02
CA LEU A 154 -1.89 6.81 -6.61
C LEU A 154 -1.65 5.71 -5.56
N GLY A 155 -0.76 5.96 -4.60
CA GLY A 155 -0.54 5.06 -3.47
C GLY A 155 -1.79 4.89 -2.60
N THR A 156 -2.60 5.92 -2.42
CA THR A 156 -3.88 5.83 -1.70
C THR A 156 -4.85 4.87 -2.39
N ILE A 157 -4.90 4.89 -3.73
CA ILE A 157 -5.73 3.96 -4.51
C ILE A 157 -5.18 2.53 -4.35
N LEU A 158 -3.86 2.33 -4.46
CA LEU A 158 -3.27 1.00 -4.27
C LEU A 158 -3.52 0.45 -2.87
N GLN A 159 -3.34 1.29 -1.84
CA GLN A 159 -3.55 0.93 -0.45
C GLN A 159 -4.99 0.55 -0.18
N PHE A 160 -5.94 1.20 -0.85
CA PHE A 160 -7.36 0.92 -0.69
C PHE A 160 -7.68 -0.57 -0.90
N PHE A 161 -7.14 -1.20 -1.96
CA PHE A 161 -7.46 -2.59 -2.27
C PHE A 161 -6.36 -3.60 -1.96
N THR A 162 -5.13 -3.17 -1.61
CA THR A 162 -4.01 -4.09 -1.28
C THR A 162 -3.50 -3.96 0.16
N GLY A 163 -3.92 -2.92 0.89
CA GLY A 163 -3.38 -2.57 2.21
C GLY A 163 -2.03 -1.85 2.19
N MET A 164 -1.38 -1.72 1.03
CA MET A 164 -0.06 -1.11 0.86
C MET A 164 -0.11 0.04 -0.16
N ASP A 165 0.62 1.12 0.11
CA ASP A 165 0.74 2.27 -0.81
C ASP A 165 1.78 2.06 -1.93
N GLU A 166 2.45 0.91 -1.92
CA GLU A 166 3.44 0.49 -2.90
C GLU A 166 3.34 -1.01 -3.20
N GLU A 167 4.00 -1.43 -4.27
CA GLU A 167 4.13 -2.84 -4.59
C GLU A 167 5.14 -3.52 -3.65
N PRO A 168 4.80 -4.67 -3.04
CA PRO A 168 5.73 -5.40 -2.19
C PRO A 168 6.98 -5.83 -2.97
N MET A 169 8.15 -5.83 -2.31
CA MET A 169 9.42 -6.18 -2.95
C MET A 169 9.45 -7.59 -3.55
N LEU A 170 8.82 -8.55 -2.87
CA LEU A 170 8.71 -9.93 -3.36
C LEU A 170 7.51 -10.13 -4.30
N GLY A 171 6.83 -9.06 -4.68
CA GLY A 171 5.59 -9.09 -5.44
C GLY A 171 4.39 -9.55 -4.62
N TYR A 172 3.31 -9.84 -5.33
CA TYR A 172 2.04 -10.25 -4.73
C TYR A 172 1.87 -11.77 -4.75
N GLU A 173 1.60 -12.35 -3.58
CA GLU A 173 1.13 -13.75 -3.46
C GLU A 173 -0.18 -13.97 -4.24
N ILE A 174 -1.13 -13.03 -4.10
CA ILE A 174 -2.37 -12.96 -4.88
C ILE A 174 -2.31 -11.69 -5.72
N HIS A 175 -2.22 -11.85 -7.04
CA HIS A 175 -2.10 -10.69 -7.93
C HIS A 175 -3.35 -9.80 -7.86
N PRO A 176 -3.20 -8.46 -7.78
CA PRO A 176 -4.36 -7.58 -7.63
C PRO A 176 -5.26 -7.54 -8.85
N THR A 177 -6.57 -7.45 -8.62
CA THR A 177 -7.58 -7.50 -9.68
C THR A 177 -8.62 -6.39 -9.58
N ILE A 178 -9.25 -6.06 -10.71
CA ILE A 178 -10.46 -5.23 -10.75
C ILE A 178 -11.63 -6.09 -11.19
N LYS A 179 -12.67 -6.15 -10.37
CA LYS A 179 -13.95 -6.79 -10.67
C LYS A 179 -15.00 -5.73 -10.97
N PHE A 180 -15.91 -6.04 -11.88
CA PHE A 180 -17.00 -5.15 -12.26
C PHE A 180 -18.37 -5.75 -11.91
N ASP A 181 -18.96 -5.27 -10.82
CA ASP A 181 -20.28 -5.71 -10.38
C ASP A 181 -21.38 -4.75 -10.83
N PRO A 182 -22.60 -5.23 -11.15
CA PRO A 182 -23.70 -4.34 -11.49
C PRO A 182 -24.01 -3.41 -10.31
N VAL A 183 -24.28 -2.13 -10.61
CA VAL A 183 -24.64 -1.16 -9.58
C VAL A 183 -25.90 -1.60 -8.83
N PRO A 184 -25.91 -1.59 -7.48
CA PRO A 184 -27.03 -2.12 -6.69
C PRO A 184 -28.26 -1.21 -6.70
N ALA A 185 -28.07 0.11 -6.85
CA ALA A 185 -29.13 1.10 -6.94
C ALA A 185 -28.64 2.38 -7.65
N PRO A 186 -29.54 3.22 -8.18
CA PRO A 186 -29.16 4.49 -8.80
C PRO A 186 -28.24 5.33 -7.89
N GLY A 187 -27.13 5.80 -8.46
CA GLY A 187 -26.16 6.64 -7.74
C GLY A 187 -25.19 5.90 -6.80
N LYS A 188 -25.32 4.58 -6.60
CA LYS A 188 -24.45 3.76 -5.73
C LYS A 188 -23.20 3.24 -6.45
N PHE A 189 -22.45 4.16 -7.06
CA PHE A 189 -21.23 3.85 -7.83
C PHE A 189 -19.93 3.89 -7.00
N THR A 190 -20.02 4.00 -5.68
CA THR A 190 -18.87 4.07 -4.76
C THR A 190 -18.07 2.76 -4.81
N PRO A 191 -16.77 2.78 -5.16
CA PRO A 191 -15.92 1.60 -5.14
C PRO A 191 -15.89 0.90 -3.79
N THR A 192 -15.70 -0.41 -3.81
CA THR A 192 -15.47 -1.23 -2.62
C THR A 192 -14.29 -2.16 -2.89
N THR A 193 -13.86 -2.92 -1.88
CA THR A 193 -12.74 -3.86 -2.04
C THR A 193 -12.94 -5.12 -1.23
N HIS A 194 -12.33 -6.20 -1.70
CA HIS A 194 -11.98 -7.38 -0.90
C HIS A 194 -10.45 -7.38 -0.70
N ALA A 195 -9.99 -6.69 0.35
CA ALA A 195 -8.56 -6.46 0.58
C ALA A 195 -7.78 -7.76 0.84
N CYS A 196 -8.42 -8.80 1.37
CA CYS A 196 -7.80 -10.11 1.62
C CYS A 196 -7.28 -10.80 0.35
N ILE A 197 -7.87 -10.47 -0.81
CA ILE A 197 -7.55 -11.04 -2.12
C ILE A 197 -7.09 -9.98 -3.13
N ASN A 198 -6.70 -8.79 -2.66
CA ASN A 198 -6.24 -7.67 -3.47
C ASN A 198 -7.22 -7.27 -4.60
N GLN A 199 -8.54 -7.30 -4.34
CA GLN A 199 -9.55 -7.05 -5.35
C GLN A 199 -10.26 -5.71 -5.15
N LEU A 200 -10.21 -4.85 -6.17
CA LEU A 200 -11.01 -3.65 -6.29
C LEU A 200 -12.34 -3.99 -7.00
N VAL A 201 -13.46 -3.55 -6.44
CA VAL A 201 -14.78 -3.72 -7.05
C VAL A 201 -15.28 -2.36 -7.52
N LEU A 202 -15.50 -2.23 -8.83
CA LEU A 202 -16.09 -1.06 -9.46
C LEU A 202 -17.51 -1.38 -9.94
N PHE A 203 -18.47 -0.52 -9.61
CA PHE A 203 -19.86 -0.77 -9.99
C PHE A 203 -20.17 -0.27 -11.39
N ARG A 204 -20.51 -1.18 -12.31
CA ARG A 204 -20.89 -0.85 -13.69
C ARG A 204 -22.37 -0.52 -13.83
N ALA A 205 -22.66 0.26 -14.86
CA ALA A 205 -24.02 0.50 -15.29
C ALA A 205 -24.75 -0.79 -15.68
N THR A 206 -26.07 -0.68 -15.75
CA THR A 206 -26.96 -1.73 -16.24
C THR A 206 -27.85 -1.13 -17.34
N PRO A 207 -28.63 -1.93 -18.07
CA PRO A 207 -29.60 -1.40 -19.03
C PRO A 207 -30.59 -0.40 -18.41
N MET A 208 -30.92 -0.57 -17.13
CA MET A 208 -31.87 0.29 -16.41
C MET A 208 -31.20 1.46 -15.69
N ILE A 209 -29.94 1.31 -15.26
CA ILE A 209 -29.22 2.32 -14.47
C ILE A 209 -28.01 2.80 -15.25
N LYS A 210 -28.10 4.03 -15.76
CA LYS A 210 -27.01 4.67 -16.51
C LYS A 210 -25.83 5.01 -15.59
N LEU A 211 -24.63 4.99 -16.17
CA LEU A 211 -23.42 5.48 -15.52
C LEU A 211 -23.58 6.97 -15.19
N LEU A 212 -23.08 7.39 -14.03
CA LEU A 212 -23.06 8.80 -13.64
C LEU A 212 -22.24 9.63 -14.63
N PRO A 213 -22.55 10.94 -14.78
CA PRO A 213 -21.64 11.88 -15.42
C PRO A 213 -20.25 11.82 -14.79
N GLN A 214 -19.21 12.08 -15.59
CA GLN A 214 -17.81 11.91 -15.21
C GLN A 214 -17.47 12.50 -13.83
N GLU A 215 -17.81 13.77 -13.61
CA GLU A 215 -17.45 14.44 -12.35
C GLU A 215 -18.12 13.79 -11.14
N LYS A 216 -19.43 13.51 -11.22
CA LYS A 216 -20.17 12.82 -10.15
C LYS A 216 -19.65 11.40 -9.92
N LEU A 217 -19.17 10.72 -10.95
CA LEU A 217 -18.55 9.41 -10.81
C LEU A 217 -17.20 9.52 -10.09
N PHE A 218 -16.40 10.53 -10.43
CA PHE A 218 -15.11 10.75 -9.79
C PHE A 218 -15.27 11.19 -8.33
N GLU A 219 -16.30 11.97 -7.98
CA GLU A 219 -16.65 12.26 -6.59
C GLU A 219 -16.93 10.98 -5.78
N LYS A 220 -17.56 9.96 -6.38
CA LYS A 220 -17.74 8.65 -5.74
C LYS A 220 -16.42 7.91 -5.54
N PHE A 221 -15.49 8.07 -6.46
CA PHE A 221 -14.14 7.50 -6.36
C PHE A 221 -13.33 8.22 -5.27
N ASP A 222 -13.31 9.55 -5.26
CA ASP A 222 -12.65 10.33 -4.21
C ASP A 222 -13.17 9.93 -2.84
N TYR A 223 -14.50 9.83 -2.71
CA TYR A 223 -15.15 9.46 -1.47
C TYR A 223 -14.78 8.04 -1.01
N ALA A 224 -14.65 7.05 -1.92
CA ALA A 224 -14.20 5.72 -1.53
C ALA A 224 -12.72 5.71 -1.14
N PHE A 225 -11.85 6.26 -1.98
CA PHE A 225 -10.40 6.15 -1.80
C PHE A 225 -9.89 7.03 -0.65
N CYS A 226 -10.62 8.07 -0.26
CA CYS A 226 -10.30 8.87 0.94
C CYS A 226 -10.85 8.27 2.25
N ASN A 227 -11.69 7.23 2.21
CA ASN A 227 -12.35 6.69 3.41
C ASN A 227 -12.10 5.19 3.60
N HIS A 228 -11.64 4.81 4.80
CA HIS A 228 -11.38 3.41 5.16
C HIS A 228 -12.66 2.55 5.32
N TYR A 229 -13.84 3.17 5.47
CA TYR A 229 -15.12 2.46 5.68
C TYR A 229 -15.53 1.53 4.53
N TYR A 230 -15.07 1.81 3.29
CA TYR A 230 -15.47 1.05 2.10
C TYR A 230 -14.64 -0.24 1.86
N ARG A 231 -13.82 -0.61 2.84
CA ARG A 231 -13.09 -1.88 2.86
C ARG A 231 -13.99 -2.94 3.49
N ILE A 232 -14.66 -3.74 2.67
CA ILE A 232 -15.51 -4.82 3.16
C ILE A 232 -14.58 -6.00 3.51
N ALA A 233 -14.62 -6.43 4.77
CA ALA A 233 -13.84 -7.55 5.29
C ALA A 233 -14.30 -8.89 4.69
#